data_AF-A0A843KNH2-F1
#
_entry.id   AF-A0A843KNH2-F1
#
_cell.length_a   1.000
_cell.length_b   1.000
_cell.length_c   1.000
_cell.angle_alpha   90.00
_cell.angle_beta   90.00
_cell.angle_gamma   90.00
#
_symmetry.space_group_name_H-M   'P 1'
#
loop_
_entity.id
_entity.type
_entity.pdbx_description
1 polymer ?
#
loop_
_entity_poly.entity_id
_entity_poly.type
_entity_poly.pdbx_seq_one_letter_code
_entity_poly.pdbx_strand_id
1 'polypeptide(L)'
;TVKAVCWGGYPHTQDMEGALVTSILTIPQNNEGIGYALRNIPVNHVVMMTGRNALQGAALSSTLETAGIFEMGSAIGPFERSQLLSYAYQGLNANNMVYDLVKANGQTGTVGTVVQSLVERAIEDKVITPGKKGGYFQFYDTKDPMLWDAYAAAGTMAATIVNCGAGRFAQAVSATLLYFNDLLEHETGLPSCDYGRVMGTAVGFSFFSHSIYGGGGPGIFNGNHVVTRHANGVAIPCVVAAAALDAGTQMFSPESTSKLFADTYGKIDVFNKPINQIANGA
;
A
#
# COMPACT_ATOMS: atom_id res chain seq x y z
N THR A 1 -32.36 12.73 23.39
CA THR A 1 -30.99 13.30 23.46
C THR A 1 -29.92 12.21 23.46
N VAL A 2 -29.94 11.22 24.35
CA VAL A 2 -28.94 10.12 24.40
C VAL A 2 -28.79 9.40 23.04
N LYS A 3 -29.89 8.99 22.40
CA LYS A 3 -29.87 8.36 21.06
C LYS A 3 -29.13 9.21 20.01
N ALA A 4 -29.37 10.52 20.00
CA ALA A 4 -28.77 11.44 19.04
C ALA A 4 -27.26 11.61 19.28
N VAL A 5 -26.80 11.62 20.54
CA VAL A 5 -25.37 11.65 20.87
C VAL A 5 -24.66 10.36 20.45
N CYS A 6 -25.29 9.20 20.68
CA CYS A 6 -24.67 7.91 20.37
C CYS A 6 -24.65 7.59 18.87
N TRP A 7 -25.65 8.03 18.11
CA TRP A 7 -25.88 7.58 16.73
C TRP A 7 -25.95 8.73 15.70
N GLY A 8 -25.79 9.98 16.14
CA GLY A 8 -25.83 11.13 15.26
C GLY A 8 -27.19 11.31 14.59
N GLY A 9 -27.16 11.71 13.32
CA GLY A 9 -28.34 11.93 12.46
C GLY A 9 -29.09 10.65 12.05
N TYR A 10 -28.56 9.46 12.33
CA TYR A 10 -29.19 8.21 11.91
C TYR A 10 -30.56 7.98 12.60
N PRO A 11 -31.64 7.62 11.86
CA PRO A 11 -31.67 7.18 10.46
C PRO A 11 -32.08 8.27 9.44
N HIS A 12 -32.12 9.55 9.82
CA HIS A 12 -32.38 10.61 8.84
C HIS A 12 -31.23 10.72 7.82
N THR A 13 -29.99 10.64 8.30
CA THR A 13 -28.80 10.37 7.49
C THR A 13 -28.60 8.86 7.33
N GLN A 14 -28.10 8.43 6.17
CA GLN A 14 -27.71 7.02 5.97
C GLN A 14 -26.52 6.66 6.88
N ASP A 15 -25.55 7.57 6.98
CA ASP A 15 -24.40 7.48 7.87
C ASP A 15 -24.72 7.91 9.30
N MET A 16 -23.81 7.59 10.22
CA MET A 16 -23.85 7.99 11.62
C MET A 16 -23.24 9.39 11.83
N GLU A 17 -23.63 10.36 11.00
CA GLU A 17 -23.07 11.72 11.03
C GLU A 17 -23.29 12.38 12.41
N GLY A 18 -22.20 12.82 13.05
CA GLY A 18 -22.23 13.42 14.38
C GLY A 18 -22.26 12.42 15.54
N ALA A 19 -22.15 11.11 15.28
CA ALA A 19 -22.04 10.10 16.34
C ALA A 19 -20.70 10.18 17.08
N LEU A 20 -20.73 9.92 18.39
CA LEU A 20 -19.52 9.79 19.23
C LEU A 20 -18.97 8.36 19.30
N VAL A 21 -19.58 7.43 18.57
CA VAL A 21 -19.10 6.05 18.41
C VAL A 21 -18.51 5.92 17.02
N THR A 22 -17.28 5.40 16.93
CA THR A 22 -16.58 5.16 15.67
C THR A 22 -16.05 3.73 15.60
N SER A 23 -15.71 3.28 14.40
CA SER A 23 -15.24 1.94 14.08
C SER A 23 -14.18 2.04 13.00
N ILE A 24 -13.32 1.02 12.89
CA ILE A 24 -12.37 0.89 11.76
C ILE A 24 -13.13 0.77 10.44
N LEU A 25 -14.22 -0.02 10.45
CA LEU A 25 -15.08 -0.21 9.28
C LEU A 25 -16.19 0.84 9.25
N THR A 26 -16.47 1.34 8.06
CA THR A 26 -17.63 2.18 7.80
C THR A 26 -18.87 1.34 7.46
N ILE A 27 -20.00 2.00 7.24
CA ILE A 27 -21.25 1.32 6.91
C ILE A 27 -21.17 0.60 5.56
N PRO A 28 -21.87 -0.54 5.38
CA PRO A 28 -21.80 -1.31 4.14
C PRO A 28 -22.20 -0.55 2.88
N GLN A 29 -23.10 0.44 3.00
CA GLN A 29 -23.59 1.24 1.88
C GLN A 29 -22.51 2.14 1.26
N ASN A 30 -21.44 2.45 1.98
CA ASN A 30 -20.31 3.24 1.49
C ASN A 30 -19.21 2.36 0.88
N ASN A 31 -19.42 1.04 0.80
CA ASN A 31 -18.54 0.15 0.07
C ASN A 31 -18.81 0.28 -1.43
N GLU A 32 -17.76 0.56 -2.17
CA GLU A 32 -17.75 0.77 -3.62
C GLU A 32 -18.01 -0.52 -4.43
N GLY A 33 -18.14 -1.65 -3.74
CA GLY A 33 -18.48 -2.95 -4.31
C GLY A 33 -18.66 -4.01 -3.24
N ILE A 34 -19.11 -5.19 -3.64
CA ILE A 34 -19.21 -6.35 -2.75
C ILE A 34 -17.78 -6.80 -2.39
N GLY A 35 -17.54 -7.08 -1.10
CA GLY A 35 -16.23 -7.47 -0.57
C GLY A 35 -15.26 -6.33 -0.27
N TYR A 36 -15.69 -5.06 -0.38
CA TYR A 36 -14.81 -3.90 -0.18
C TYR A 36 -14.68 -3.41 1.28
N ALA A 37 -15.39 -4.03 2.24
CA ALA A 37 -15.45 -3.53 3.61
C ALA A 37 -14.05 -3.36 4.24
N LEU A 38 -13.19 -4.36 4.10
CA LEU A 38 -11.81 -4.34 4.63
C LEU A 38 -10.88 -3.37 3.89
N ARG A 39 -11.29 -2.88 2.72
CA ARG A 39 -10.56 -1.87 1.94
C ARG A 39 -11.00 -0.44 2.30
N ASN A 40 -12.12 -0.29 3.00
CA ASN A 40 -12.71 0.99 3.37
C ASN A 40 -12.17 1.52 4.71
N ILE A 41 -10.85 1.47 4.85
CA ILE A 41 -10.12 1.85 6.06
C ILE A 41 -9.10 2.94 5.67
N PRO A 42 -9.29 4.20 6.09
CA PRO A 42 -8.37 5.29 5.81
C PRO A 42 -6.93 4.96 6.19
N VAL A 43 -5.98 5.37 5.34
CA VAL A 43 -4.53 5.23 5.59
C VAL A 43 -4.16 5.76 6.98
N ASN A 44 -4.67 6.94 7.36
CA ASN A 44 -4.41 7.54 8.67
C ASN A 44 -4.85 6.68 9.85
N HIS A 45 -5.92 5.88 9.72
CA HIS A 45 -6.34 4.95 10.79
C HIS A 45 -5.27 3.87 10.99
N VAL A 46 -4.79 3.28 9.90
CA VAL A 46 -3.75 2.24 9.93
C VAL A 46 -2.44 2.80 10.54
N VAL A 47 -2.04 4.01 10.16
CA VAL A 47 -0.85 4.67 10.71
C VAL A 47 -0.97 4.86 12.23
N MET A 48 -2.13 5.30 12.72
CA MET A 48 -2.34 5.50 14.16
C MET A 48 -2.44 4.18 14.94
N MET A 49 -3.08 3.15 14.39
CA MET A 49 -3.15 1.82 15.02
C MET A 49 -1.77 1.19 15.19
N THR A 50 -0.86 1.42 14.24
CA THR A 50 0.50 0.88 14.23
C THR A 50 1.54 1.80 14.87
N GLY A 51 1.11 2.89 15.50
CA GLY A 51 2.00 3.83 16.18
C GLY A 51 3.07 4.45 15.28
N ARG A 52 2.71 4.74 14.01
CA ARG A 52 3.62 5.30 12.98
C ARG A 52 4.83 4.41 12.63
N ASN A 53 4.82 3.13 12.98
CA ASN A 53 5.84 2.21 12.49
C ASN A 53 5.53 1.82 11.04
N ALA A 54 6.35 2.28 10.08
CA ALA A 54 6.10 2.10 8.65
C ALA A 54 5.95 0.63 8.22
N LEU A 55 6.79 -0.28 8.74
CA LEU A 55 6.69 -1.70 8.37
C LEU A 55 5.49 -2.39 9.02
N GLN A 56 5.15 -2.03 10.26
CA GLN A 56 3.93 -2.55 10.90
C GLN A 56 2.67 -2.03 10.19
N GLY A 57 2.65 -0.74 9.84
CA GLY A 57 1.56 -0.12 9.08
C GLY A 57 1.38 -0.77 7.71
N ALA A 58 2.48 -0.95 6.97
CA ALA A 58 2.47 -1.68 5.71
C ALA A 58 1.93 -3.10 5.89
N ALA A 59 2.41 -3.84 6.89
CA ALA A 59 1.92 -5.19 7.18
C ALA A 59 0.41 -5.22 7.48
N LEU A 60 -0.08 -4.37 8.40
CA LEU A 60 -1.52 -4.29 8.71
C LEU A 60 -2.34 -3.97 7.47
N SER A 61 -1.90 -2.99 6.68
CA SER A 61 -2.56 -2.58 5.45
C SER A 61 -2.58 -3.71 4.42
N SER A 62 -1.45 -4.39 4.20
CA SER A 62 -1.36 -5.49 3.26
C SER A 62 -2.23 -6.67 3.68
N THR A 63 -2.34 -6.96 4.98
CA THR A 63 -3.24 -8.00 5.50
C THR A 63 -4.70 -7.67 5.22
N LEU A 64 -5.14 -6.45 5.55
CA LEU A 64 -6.52 -6.00 5.35
C LEU A 64 -6.89 -5.93 3.87
N GLU A 65 -6.02 -5.35 3.05
CA GLU A 65 -6.19 -5.30 1.60
C GLU A 65 -6.26 -6.72 1.01
N THR A 66 -5.32 -7.61 1.36
CA THR A 66 -5.30 -8.99 0.86
C THR A 66 -6.57 -9.75 1.25
N ALA A 67 -6.98 -9.66 2.51
CA ALA A 67 -8.25 -10.25 2.96
C ALA A 67 -9.45 -9.70 2.19
N GLY A 68 -9.48 -8.40 1.90
CA GLY A 68 -10.48 -7.78 1.03
C GLY A 68 -10.44 -8.32 -0.41
N ILE A 69 -9.26 -8.54 -0.99
CA ILE A 69 -9.13 -9.14 -2.33
C ILE A 69 -9.67 -10.58 -2.35
N PHE A 70 -9.48 -11.36 -1.29
CA PHE A 70 -10.13 -12.68 -1.13
C PHE A 70 -11.66 -12.55 -1.03
N GLU A 71 -12.17 -11.62 -0.23
CA GLU A 71 -13.61 -11.37 -0.06
C GLU A 71 -14.27 -10.93 -1.38
N MET A 72 -13.54 -10.17 -2.21
CA MET A 72 -13.94 -9.76 -3.56
C MET A 72 -13.87 -10.90 -4.59
N GLY A 73 -13.36 -12.08 -4.24
CA GLY A 73 -13.16 -13.21 -5.14
C GLY A 73 -12.02 -13.05 -6.15
N SER A 74 -11.19 -12.02 -6.00
CA SER A 74 -10.10 -11.69 -6.94
C SER A 74 -8.81 -12.49 -6.68
N ALA A 75 -8.71 -13.16 -5.52
CA ALA A 75 -7.62 -14.06 -5.16
C ALA A 75 -8.07 -15.54 -5.14
N ILE A 76 -8.89 -15.95 -6.11
CA ILE A 76 -9.39 -17.33 -6.23
C ILE A 76 -8.80 -18.01 -7.47
N GLY A 77 -8.46 -19.29 -7.34
CA GLY A 77 -7.90 -20.10 -8.42
C GLY A 77 -6.45 -19.71 -8.73
N PRO A 78 -6.07 -19.48 -10.00
CA PRO A 78 -4.67 -19.22 -10.35
C PRO A 78 -4.14 -17.89 -9.77
N PHE A 79 -5.02 -16.95 -9.43
CA PHE A 79 -4.65 -15.63 -8.90
C PHE A 79 -4.30 -15.66 -7.41
N GLU A 80 -4.71 -16.69 -6.68
CA GLU A 80 -4.44 -16.86 -5.26
C GLU A 80 -2.93 -16.80 -4.97
N ARG A 81 -2.14 -17.53 -5.76
CA ARG A 81 -0.67 -17.55 -5.61
C ARG A 81 -0.06 -16.16 -5.82
N SER A 82 -0.51 -15.42 -6.82
CA SER A 82 -0.02 -14.05 -7.08
C SER A 82 -0.29 -13.15 -5.87
N GLN A 83 -1.51 -13.19 -5.33
CA GLN A 83 -1.88 -12.39 -4.17
C GLN A 83 -1.07 -12.76 -2.93
N LEU A 84 -0.92 -14.05 -2.64
CA LEU A 84 -0.18 -14.54 -1.47
C LEU A 84 1.32 -14.21 -1.56
N LEU A 85 1.92 -14.31 -2.74
CA LEU A 85 3.32 -13.92 -2.94
C LEU A 85 3.50 -12.41 -2.76
N SER A 86 2.66 -11.58 -3.37
CA SER A 86 2.74 -10.13 -3.20
C SER A 86 2.51 -9.73 -1.74
N TYR A 87 1.57 -10.36 -1.04
CA TYR A 87 1.39 -10.17 0.41
C TYR A 87 2.65 -10.52 1.21
N ALA A 88 3.25 -11.69 0.94
CA ALA A 88 4.43 -12.15 1.65
C ALA A 88 5.64 -11.24 1.41
N TYR A 89 5.96 -10.93 0.15
CA TYR A 89 7.15 -10.15 -0.20
C TYR A 89 6.99 -8.65 0.11
N GLN A 90 5.86 -8.04 -0.23
CA GLN A 90 5.64 -6.61 -0.01
C GLN A 90 5.25 -6.29 1.44
N GLY A 91 4.27 -7.02 1.98
CA GLY A 91 3.66 -6.71 3.27
C GLY A 91 4.39 -7.31 4.46
N LEU A 92 4.93 -8.53 4.29
CA LEU A 92 5.56 -9.29 5.39
C LEU A 92 7.08 -9.36 5.31
N ASN A 93 7.70 -8.67 4.35
CA ASN A 93 9.15 -8.64 4.16
C ASN A 93 9.76 -10.06 4.01
N ALA A 94 9.08 -10.95 3.27
CA ALA A 94 9.58 -12.29 3.00
C ALA A 94 11.00 -12.24 2.41
N ASN A 95 11.85 -13.16 2.87
CA ASN A 95 13.27 -13.25 2.50
C ASN A 95 14.05 -11.95 2.72
N ASN A 96 13.58 -11.12 3.66
CA ASN A 96 14.14 -9.82 4.00
C ASN A 96 14.22 -8.83 2.83
N MET A 97 13.46 -9.07 1.76
CA MET A 97 13.62 -8.36 0.48
C MET A 97 13.43 -6.84 0.60
N VAL A 98 12.33 -6.40 1.20
CA VAL A 98 12.05 -4.96 1.38
C VAL A 98 13.14 -4.32 2.24
N TYR A 99 13.49 -4.96 3.35
CA TYR A 99 14.51 -4.45 4.26
C TYR A 99 15.88 -4.35 3.59
N ASP A 100 16.33 -5.36 2.86
CA ASP A 100 17.64 -5.38 2.22
C ASP A 100 17.73 -4.32 1.11
N LEU A 101 16.68 -4.16 0.31
CA LEU A 101 16.61 -3.10 -0.71
C LEU A 101 16.65 -1.70 -0.08
N VAL A 102 15.89 -1.48 1.01
CA VAL A 102 15.92 -0.20 1.76
C VAL A 102 17.29 0.02 2.38
N LYS A 103 17.92 -1.00 2.96
CA LYS A 103 19.23 -0.89 3.59
C LYS A 103 20.32 -0.54 2.57
N ALA A 104 20.28 -1.14 1.38
CA ALA A 104 21.22 -0.85 0.30
C ALA A 104 21.06 0.58 -0.25
N ASN A 105 19.84 1.12 -0.26
CA ASN A 105 19.52 2.39 -0.91
C ASN A 105 19.22 3.54 0.05
N GLY A 106 19.14 3.31 1.36
CA GLY A 106 18.58 4.27 2.32
C GLY A 106 19.45 5.47 2.66
N GLN A 107 20.74 5.43 2.33
CA GLN A 107 21.67 6.53 2.62
C GLN A 107 21.75 7.57 1.49
N THR A 108 21.89 7.10 0.25
CA THR A 108 22.12 7.95 -0.93
C THR A 108 21.32 7.52 -2.16
N GLY A 109 20.46 6.52 -2.02
CA GLY A 109 19.70 5.95 -3.12
C GLY A 109 18.53 6.82 -3.55
N THR A 110 17.96 6.44 -4.68
CA THR A 110 16.77 7.05 -5.28
C THR A 110 15.82 5.96 -5.72
N VAL A 111 14.65 6.33 -6.27
CA VAL A 111 13.75 5.37 -6.90
C VAL A 111 14.47 4.55 -7.99
N GLY A 112 15.30 5.20 -8.81
CA GLY A 112 16.04 4.52 -9.89
C GLY A 112 17.09 3.53 -9.39
N THR A 113 17.80 3.82 -8.29
CA THR A 113 18.78 2.87 -7.74
C THR A 113 18.10 1.68 -7.08
N VAL A 114 16.89 1.86 -6.52
CA VAL A 114 16.07 0.75 -6.02
C VAL A 114 15.60 -0.14 -7.17
N VAL A 115 15.21 0.42 -8.31
CA VAL A 115 14.90 -0.36 -9.53
C VAL A 115 16.11 -1.22 -9.92
N GLN A 116 17.31 -0.63 -10.01
CA GLN A 116 18.54 -1.36 -10.32
C GLN A 116 18.82 -2.48 -9.32
N SER A 117 18.76 -2.17 -8.02
CA SER A 117 18.98 -3.17 -6.95
C SER A 117 17.97 -4.33 -7.02
N LEU A 118 16.70 -4.04 -7.33
CA LEU A 118 15.68 -5.08 -7.50
C LEU A 118 15.99 -5.96 -8.71
N VAL A 119 16.33 -5.37 -9.85
CA VAL A 119 16.62 -6.09 -11.09
C VAL A 119 17.85 -6.98 -10.90
N GLU A 120 18.93 -6.46 -10.30
CA GLU A 120 20.12 -7.23 -9.96
C GLU A 120 19.76 -8.44 -9.07
N ARG A 121 18.97 -8.21 -8.03
CA ARG A 121 18.50 -9.26 -7.13
C ARG A 121 17.63 -10.30 -7.84
N ALA A 122 16.73 -9.88 -8.73
CA ALA A 122 15.87 -10.78 -9.49
C ALA A 122 16.64 -11.66 -10.47
N ILE A 123 17.74 -11.14 -11.03
CA ILE A 123 18.68 -11.91 -11.87
C ILE A 123 19.46 -12.91 -11.02
N GLU A 124 19.98 -12.48 -9.86
CA GLU A 124 20.71 -13.33 -8.92
C GLU A 124 19.86 -14.52 -8.45
N ASP A 125 18.61 -14.25 -8.07
CA ASP A 125 17.64 -15.25 -7.62
C ASP A 125 17.02 -16.05 -8.78
N LYS A 126 17.41 -15.74 -10.04
CA LYS A 126 16.92 -16.38 -11.28
C LYS A 126 15.40 -16.30 -11.47
N VAL A 127 14.78 -15.27 -10.90
CA VAL A 127 13.36 -14.93 -11.13
C VAL A 127 13.17 -14.39 -12.55
N ILE A 128 14.16 -13.64 -13.05
CA ILE A 128 14.23 -13.17 -14.42
C ILE A 128 15.53 -13.62 -15.08
N THR A 129 15.51 -13.74 -16.40
CA THR A 129 16.66 -14.14 -17.21
C THR A 129 16.77 -13.27 -18.46
N PRO A 130 17.98 -13.04 -19.01
CA PRO A 130 18.12 -12.33 -20.28
C PRO A 130 17.33 -13.03 -21.40
N GLY A 131 16.40 -12.29 -21.98
CA GLY A 131 15.58 -12.70 -23.13
C GLY A 131 16.15 -12.21 -24.45
N LYS A 132 15.26 -11.81 -25.37
CA LYS A 132 15.66 -11.26 -26.67
C LYS A 132 16.42 -9.93 -26.52
N LYS A 133 17.46 -9.73 -27.34
CA LYS A 133 18.14 -8.43 -27.43
C LYS A 133 17.52 -7.55 -28.51
N GLY A 134 17.28 -6.27 -28.21
CA GLY A 134 16.80 -5.26 -29.16
C GLY A 134 17.77 -4.09 -29.25
N GLY A 135 18.66 -4.11 -30.23
CA GLY A 135 19.73 -3.11 -30.35
C GLY A 135 20.67 -3.15 -29.15
N TYR A 136 20.79 -2.03 -28.42
CA TYR A 136 21.58 -1.93 -27.20
C TYR A 136 20.83 -2.38 -25.94
N PHE A 137 19.52 -2.56 -26.01
CA PHE A 137 18.68 -2.93 -24.88
C PHE A 137 18.53 -4.45 -24.74
N GLN A 138 18.60 -4.95 -23.50
CA GLN A 138 18.38 -6.35 -23.16
C GLN A 138 16.97 -6.50 -22.57
N PHE A 139 16.06 -7.15 -23.30
CA PHE A 139 14.77 -7.54 -22.70
C PHE A 139 14.98 -8.72 -21.76
N TYR A 140 14.21 -8.78 -20.68
CA TYR A 140 14.21 -9.91 -19.76
C TYR A 140 12.95 -10.74 -19.93
N ASP A 141 13.09 -12.04 -19.66
CA ASP A 141 12.00 -13.00 -19.64
C ASP A 141 11.88 -13.61 -18.23
N THR A 142 10.67 -14.00 -17.84
CA THR A 142 10.41 -14.75 -16.60
C THR A 142 9.57 -15.99 -16.88
N LYS A 143 9.88 -17.09 -16.19
CA LYS A 143 9.04 -18.30 -16.17
C LYS A 143 8.03 -18.30 -15.03
N ASP A 144 8.15 -17.37 -14.09
CA ASP A 144 7.26 -17.23 -12.94
C ASP A 144 6.80 -15.77 -12.82
N PRO A 145 5.82 -15.35 -13.65
CA PRO A 145 5.36 -13.96 -13.67
C PRO A 145 4.74 -13.51 -12.34
N MET A 146 4.19 -14.44 -11.54
CA MET A 146 3.61 -14.12 -10.24
C MET A 146 4.70 -13.84 -9.18
N LEU A 147 5.83 -14.56 -9.24
CA LEU A 147 6.97 -14.27 -8.37
C LEU A 147 7.67 -12.98 -8.78
N TRP A 148 7.80 -12.72 -10.10
CA TRP A 148 8.28 -11.42 -10.59
C TRP A 148 7.40 -10.27 -10.09
N ASP A 149 6.07 -10.40 -10.17
CA ASP A 149 5.14 -9.39 -9.66
C ASP A 149 5.33 -9.12 -8.16
N ALA A 150 5.56 -10.18 -7.36
CA ALA A 150 5.85 -10.03 -5.93
C ALA A 150 7.18 -9.31 -5.65
N TYR A 151 8.20 -9.52 -6.48
CA TYR A 151 9.48 -8.79 -6.41
C TYR A 151 9.26 -7.31 -6.77
N ALA A 152 8.51 -7.03 -7.85
CA ALA A 152 8.13 -5.67 -8.24
C ALA A 152 7.33 -4.97 -7.12
N ALA A 153 6.43 -5.68 -6.44
CA ALA A 153 5.67 -5.16 -5.30
C ALA A 153 6.57 -4.80 -4.12
N ALA A 154 7.54 -5.66 -3.77
CA ALA A 154 8.53 -5.40 -2.73
C ALA A 154 9.44 -4.22 -3.08
N GLY A 155 9.91 -4.12 -4.33
CA GLY A 155 10.68 -2.98 -4.81
C GLY A 155 9.88 -1.67 -4.78
N THR A 156 8.58 -1.71 -5.12
CA THR A 156 7.69 -0.56 -5.03
C THR A 156 7.58 -0.03 -3.58
N MET A 157 7.46 -0.94 -2.61
CA MET A 157 7.48 -0.60 -1.18
C MET A 157 8.84 -0.03 -0.75
N ALA A 158 9.94 -0.68 -1.14
CA ALA A 158 11.29 -0.22 -0.81
C ALA A 158 11.57 1.18 -1.39
N ALA A 159 11.20 1.43 -2.65
CA ALA A 159 11.34 2.73 -3.29
C ALA A 159 10.50 3.80 -2.58
N THR A 160 9.30 3.45 -2.12
CA THR A 160 8.45 4.33 -1.32
C THR A 160 9.13 4.72 -0.01
N ILE A 161 9.66 3.73 0.73
CA ILE A 161 10.36 3.97 2.00
C ILE A 161 11.62 4.82 1.77
N VAL A 162 12.40 4.55 0.73
CA VAL A 162 13.61 5.32 0.40
C VAL A 162 13.26 6.77 0.05
N ASN A 163 12.36 6.99 -0.91
CA ASN A 163 12.06 8.32 -1.42
C ASN A 163 11.28 9.19 -0.43
N CYS A 164 10.16 8.67 0.11
CA CYS A 164 9.36 9.40 1.10
C CYS A 164 10.10 9.50 2.44
N GLY A 165 10.89 8.49 2.79
CA GLY A 165 11.75 8.51 3.97
C GLY A 165 12.83 9.57 3.89
N ALA A 166 13.51 9.72 2.75
CA ALA A 166 14.53 10.76 2.57
C ALA A 166 13.94 12.17 2.74
N GLY A 167 12.75 12.41 2.19
CA GLY A 167 12.04 13.68 2.33
C GLY A 167 11.33 13.90 3.66
N ARG A 168 11.05 12.82 4.41
CA ARG A 168 10.16 12.82 5.59
C ARG A 168 8.78 13.45 5.29
N PHE A 169 8.26 13.21 4.09
CA PHE A 169 6.94 13.66 3.64
C PHE A 169 6.19 12.53 2.93
N ALA A 170 4.86 12.52 3.04
CA ALA A 170 4.03 11.51 2.40
C ALA A 170 3.70 11.82 0.92
N GLN A 171 3.67 13.11 0.54
CA GLN A 171 3.09 13.56 -0.74
C GLN A 171 3.75 12.98 -2.00
N ALA A 172 5.02 12.57 -1.94
CA ALA A 172 5.72 11.99 -3.09
C ALA A 172 5.39 10.52 -3.33
N VAL A 173 4.59 9.87 -2.48
CA VAL A 173 4.25 8.46 -2.66
C VAL A 173 3.51 8.20 -3.97
N SER A 174 2.63 9.11 -4.40
CA SER A 174 1.92 8.96 -5.67
C SER A 174 2.88 8.98 -6.86
N ALA A 175 3.87 9.87 -6.86
CA ALA A 175 4.93 9.91 -7.88
C ALA A 175 5.85 8.69 -7.79
N THR A 176 6.14 8.20 -6.58
CA THR A 176 7.00 7.02 -6.38
C THR A 176 6.34 5.76 -6.92
N LEU A 177 5.05 5.56 -6.62
CA LEU A 177 4.26 4.46 -7.17
C LEU A 177 4.18 4.52 -8.70
N LEU A 178 4.09 5.72 -9.29
CA LEU A 178 4.06 5.90 -10.74
C LEU A 178 5.42 5.56 -11.35
N TYR A 179 6.45 6.31 -10.97
CA TYR A 179 7.73 6.27 -11.67
C TYR A 179 8.60 5.06 -11.31
N PHE A 180 8.41 4.43 -10.14
CA PHE A 180 9.06 3.13 -9.90
C PHE A 180 8.61 2.11 -10.94
N ASN A 181 7.29 2.03 -11.17
CA ASN A 181 6.71 1.05 -12.09
C ASN A 181 7.02 1.39 -13.55
N ASP A 182 6.99 2.67 -13.92
CA ASP A 182 7.36 3.13 -15.27
C ASP A 182 8.83 2.85 -15.58
N LEU A 183 9.74 3.17 -14.65
CA LEU A 183 11.16 2.88 -14.81
C LEU A 183 11.45 1.38 -14.85
N LEU A 184 10.75 0.57 -14.04
CA LEU A 184 10.94 -0.88 -14.03
C LEU A 184 10.57 -1.53 -15.37
N GLU A 185 9.47 -1.09 -15.99
CA GLU A 185 9.08 -1.54 -17.33
C GLU A 185 10.13 -1.16 -18.38
N HIS A 186 10.65 0.07 -18.32
CA HIS A 186 11.67 0.54 -19.27
C HIS A 186 13.06 -0.06 -19.03
N GLU A 187 13.37 -0.48 -17.81
CA GLU A 187 14.65 -1.13 -17.47
C GLU A 187 14.66 -2.61 -17.88
N THR A 188 13.51 -3.28 -17.86
CA THR A 188 13.45 -4.75 -18.01
C THR A 188 12.69 -5.25 -19.23
N GLY A 189 11.71 -4.48 -19.72
CA GLY A 189 10.72 -4.95 -20.69
C GLY A 189 9.69 -5.94 -20.11
N LEU A 190 9.71 -6.19 -18.80
CA LEU A 190 8.71 -6.99 -18.09
C LEU A 190 7.62 -6.08 -17.51
N PRO A 191 6.38 -6.57 -17.31
CA PRO A 191 5.31 -5.78 -16.72
C PRO A 191 5.64 -5.34 -15.29
N SER A 192 5.18 -4.13 -14.93
CA SER A 192 5.33 -3.57 -13.58
C SER A 192 4.33 -4.17 -12.57
N CYS A 193 4.39 -3.71 -11.32
CA CYS A 193 3.60 -4.26 -10.21
C CYS A 193 2.08 -4.21 -10.47
N ASP A 194 1.42 -5.32 -10.16
CA ASP A 194 0.04 -5.65 -10.49
C ASP A 194 -0.27 -5.39 -11.97
N TYR A 195 0.69 -5.74 -12.83
CA TYR A 195 0.60 -5.66 -14.30
C TYR A 195 0.17 -4.27 -14.79
N GLY A 196 0.75 -3.22 -14.20
CA GLY A 196 0.48 -1.81 -14.53
C GLY A 196 -0.67 -1.18 -13.74
N ARG A 197 -1.45 -1.93 -12.94
CA ARG A 197 -2.52 -1.33 -12.15
C ARG A 197 -2.00 -0.44 -11.03
N VAL A 198 -0.82 -0.71 -10.46
CA VAL A 198 -0.19 0.22 -9.51
C VAL A 198 0.16 1.54 -10.20
N MET A 199 0.75 1.48 -11.40
CA MET A 199 1.05 2.67 -12.19
C MET A 199 -0.23 3.46 -12.50
N GLY A 200 -1.29 2.81 -12.97
CA GLY A 200 -2.58 3.46 -13.23
C GLY A 200 -3.22 4.09 -11.99
N THR A 201 -3.19 3.37 -10.86
CA THR A 201 -3.63 3.90 -9.56
C THR A 201 -2.84 5.15 -9.17
N ALA A 202 -1.53 5.13 -9.41
CA ALA A 202 -0.63 6.22 -9.09
C ALA A 202 -0.84 7.47 -9.96
N VAL A 203 -1.22 7.31 -11.23
CA VAL A 203 -1.63 8.44 -12.09
C VAL A 203 -2.84 9.16 -11.51
N GLY A 204 -3.92 8.42 -11.24
CA GLY A 204 -5.14 8.98 -10.66
C GLY A 204 -4.88 9.60 -9.28
N PHE A 205 -4.15 8.88 -8.43
CA PHE A 205 -3.80 9.37 -7.10
C PHE A 205 -2.94 10.64 -7.15
N SER A 206 -1.96 10.72 -8.04
CA SER A 206 -1.16 11.93 -8.22
C SER A 206 -2.03 13.12 -8.61
N PHE A 207 -2.95 12.92 -9.55
CA PHE A 207 -3.89 13.97 -9.97
C PHE A 207 -4.80 14.42 -8.81
N PHE A 208 -5.45 13.50 -8.11
CA PHE A 208 -6.39 13.82 -7.03
C PHE A 208 -5.72 14.19 -5.69
N SER A 209 -4.40 14.18 -5.60
CA SER A 209 -3.66 14.76 -4.46
C SER A 209 -3.03 16.11 -4.77
N HIS A 210 -3.10 16.56 -6.04
CA HIS A 210 -2.45 17.80 -6.51
C HIS A 210 -3.35 18.64 -7.41
N SER A 211 -4.67 18.46 -7.35
CA SER A 211 -5.63 19.21 -8.16
C SER A 211 -6.85 19.67 -7.37
N ILE A 212 -7.72 20.43 -8.04
CA ILE A 212 -8.92 21.04 -7.46
C ILE A 212 -10.15 20.12 -7.47
N TYR A 213 -10.06 18.93 -8.07
CA TYR A 213 -11.22 18.11 -8.44
C TYR A 213 -11.69 17.14 -7.35
N GLY A 214 -11.03 17.11 -6.21
CA GLY A 214 -11.32 16.20 -5.10
C GLY A 214 -10.07 15.50 -4.59
N GLY A 215 -10.26 14.47 -3.76
CA GLY A 215 -9.16 13.81 -3.06
C GLY A 215 -8.55 14.70 -1.96
N GLY A 216 -7.24 14.65 -1.80
CA GLY A 216 -6.53 15.37 -0.74
C GLY A 216 -5.14 14.81 -0.44
N GLY A 217 -4.69 14.95 0.80
CA GLY A 217 -3.41 14.37 1.24
C GLY A 217 -3.44 12.84 1.24
N PRO A 218 -2.29 12.15 1.15
CA PRO A 218 -2.22 10.67 1.09
C PRO A 218 -3.00 9.94 2.19
N GLY A 219 -3.08 10.54 3.38
CA GLY A 219 -3.66 9.96 4.58
C GLY A 219 -5.17 9.67 4.55
N ILE A 220 -5.93 10.34 3.66
CA ILE A 220 -7.39 10.17 3.58
C ILE A 220 -7.84 9.10 2.59
N PHE A 221 -6.92 8.64 1.73
CA PHE A 221 -7.21 7.57 0.77
C PHE A 221 -7.31 6.22 1.46
N ASN A 222 -7.91 5.25 0.75
CA ASN A 222 -8.04 3.86 1.17
C ASN A 222 -8.31 2.97 -0.06
N GLY A 223 -8.31 1.65 0.11
CA GLY A 223 -8.51 0.70 -1.01
C GLY A 223 -9.95 0.63 -1.52
N ASN A 224 -10.91 1.26 -0.83
CA ASN A 224 -12.27 1.45 -1.32
C ASN A 224 -12.39 2.72 -2.15
N HIS A 225 -11.65 3.79 -1.83
CA HIS A 225 -11.75 5.09 -2.49
C HIS A 225 -11.59 4.95 -4.01
N VAL A 226 -12.49 5.58 -4.77
CA VAL A 226 -12.62 5.43 -6.23
C VAL A 226 -11.31 5.66 -7.00
N VAL A 227 -10.44 6.53 -6.48
CA VAL A 227 -9.12 6.86 -7.05
C VAL A 227 -8.06 5.78 -6.79
N THR A 228 -8.11 5.10 -5.64
CA THR A 228 -7.02 4.23 -5.16
C THR A 228 -7.40 2.75 -5.07
N ARG A 229 -8.60 2.38 -5.54
CA ARG A 229 -9.12 1.00 -5.49
C ARG A 229 -8.58 0.05 -6.56
N HIS A 230 -7.91 0.57 -7.59
CA HIS A 230 -7.66 -0.17 -8.84
C HIS A 230 -6.58 -1.24 -8.74
N ALA A 231 -5.52 -1.00 -7.95
CA ALA A 231 -4.52 -2.03 -7.67
C ALA A 231 -5.06 -3.04 -6.66
N ASN A 232 -4.74 -4.33 -6.87
CA ASN A 232 -5.19 -5.44 -6.04
C ASN A 232 -4.34 -5.57 -4.75
N GLY A 233 -4.52 -4.59 -3.86
CA GLY A 233 -4.01 -4.64 -2.50
C GLY A 233 -2.53 -4.33 -2.32
N VAL A 234 -1.84 -3.86 -3.38
CA VAL A 234 -0.40 -3.58 -3.36
C VAL A 234 -0.02 -2.10 -3.48
N ALA A 235 -1.00 -1.19 -3.68
CA ALA A 235 -0.75 0.25 -3.72
C ALA A 235 -0.91 0.92 -2.35
N ILE A 236 -2.04 0.70 -1.66
CA ILE A 236 -2.36 1.32 -0.37
C ILE A 236 -1.31 1.04 0.72
N PRO A 237 -0.73 -0.16 0.84
CA PRO A 237 0.32 -0.41 1.84
C PRO A 237 1.52 0.54 1.72
N CYS A 238 1.92 0.89 0.49
CA CYS A 238 2.98 1.88 0.26
C CYS A 238 2.56 3.27 0.75
N VAL A 239 1.29 3.65 0.53
CA VAL A 239 0.74 4.92 1.03
C VAL A 239 0.75 4.97 2.56
N VAL A 240 0.45 3.85 3.23
CA VAL A 240 0.58 3.73 4.68
C VAL A 240 2.02 3.89 5.14
N ALA A 241 2.98 3.23 4.48
CA ALA A 241 4.40 3.40 4.80
C ALA A 241 4.86 4.86 4.65
N ALA A 242 4.46 5.54 3.57
CA ALA A 242 4.80 6.94 3.35
C ALA A 242 4.17 7.87 4.40
N ALA A 243 2.89 7.67 4.73
CA ALA A 243 2.19 8.46 5.76
C ALA A 243 2.77 8.22 7.17
N ALA A 244 3.26 7.01 7.46
CA ALA A 244 3.97 6.72 8.71
C ALA A 244 5.31 7.46 8.82
N LEU A 245 6.01 7.65 7.69
CA LEU A 245 7.30 8.35 7.58
C LEU A 245 7.17 9.89 7.53
N ASP A 246 5.94 10.41 7.41
CA ASP A 246 5.66 11.84 7.35
C ASP A 246 5.94 12.54 8.69
N ALA A 247 6.76 13.61 8.65
CA ALA A 247 7.15 14.38 9.82
C ALA A 247 6.21 15.56 10.14
N GLY A 248 4.95 15.51 9.68
CA GLY A 248 3.95 16.54 9.96
C GLY A 248 3.81 17.56 8.83
N THR A 249 3.95 17.13 7.57
CA THR A 249 3.78 18.03 6.42
C THR A 249 2.33 18.07 5.92
N GLN A 250 1.48 17.18 6.43
CA GLN A 250 0.07 17.06 6.04
C GLN A 250 -0.86 17.85 6.97
N MET A 251 -1.78 18.62 6.38
CA MET A 251 -2.89 19.25 7.12
C MET A 251 -3.85 18.20 7.67
N PHE A 252 -4.30 17.27 6.81
CA PHE A 252 -5.10 16.09 7.20
C PHE A 252 -4.18 14.94 7.64
N SER A 253 -3.42 15.20 8.69
CA SER A 253 -2.48 14.27 9.32
C SER A 253 -3.18 13.14 10.10
N PRO A 254 -2.48 12.02 10.37
CA PRO A 254 -2.97 10.96 11.25
C PRO A 254 -3.48 11.47 12.61
N GLU A 255 -2.80 12.45 13.22
CA GLU A 255 -3.21 13.04 14.49
C GLU A 255 -4.53 13.81 14.37
N SER A 256 -4.74 14.52 13.25
CA SER A 256 -5.94 15.32 13.05
C SER A 256 -7.17 14.47 12.75
N THR A 257 -7.01 13.35 12.05
CA THR A 257 -8.15 12.54 11.57
C THR A 257 -8.37 11.25 12.35
N SER A 258 -7.39 10.79 13.14
CA SER A 258 -7.36 9.38 13.57
C SER A 258 -6.76 9.12 14.94
N LYS A 259 -6.55 10.16 15.75
CA LYS A 259 -5.95 10.03 17.10
C LYS A 259 -6.63 8.95 17.97
N LEU A 260 -7.95 8.88 17.95
CA LEU A 260 -8.73 7.92 18.74
C LEU A 260 -8.34 6.46 18.45
N PHE A 261 -7.92 6.14 17.22
CA PHE A 261 -7.52 4.79 16.85
C PHE A 261 -6.19 4.36 17.49
N ALA A 262 -5.29 5.30 17.79
CA ALA A 262 -4.10 5.00 18.59
C ALA A 262 -4.42 4.76 20.08
N ASP A 263 -5.41 5.49 20.61
CA ASP A 263 -5.82 5.38 22.01
C ASP A 263 -6.68 4.14 22.28
N THR A 264 -7.24 3.54 21.24
CA THR A 264 -8.10 2.34 21.31
C THR A 264 -7.44 1.13 20.66
N TYR A 265 -7.61 0.95 19.35
CA TYR A 265 -7.11 -0.21 18.59
C TYR A 265 -5.58 -0.32 18.64
N GLY A 266 -4.85 0.80 18.70
CA GLY A 266 -3.40 0.82 18.84
C GLY A 266 -2.88 0.27 20.17
N LYS A 267 -3.75 -0.02 21.15
CA LYS A 267 -3.41 -0.73 22.40
C LYS A 267 -3.46 -2.24 22.28
N ILE A 268 -3.94 -2.77 21.15
CA ILE A 268 -4.13 -4.19 20.91
C ILE A 268 -2.98 -4.69 20.02
N ASP A 269 -2.22 -5.68 20.49
CA ASP A 269 -1.00 -6.12 19.82
C ASP A 269 -1.20 -6.63 18.38
N VAL A 270 -2.34 -7.25 18.06
CA VAL A 270 -2.65 -7.70 16.69
C VAL A 270 -2.79 -6.54 15.69
N PHE A 271 -3.16 -5.36 16.17
CA PHE A 271 -3.19 -4.15 15.35
C PHE A 271 -1.89 -3.37 15.44
N ASN A 272 -1.24 -3.31 16.60
CA ASN A 272 -0.03 -2.50 16.77
C ASN A 272 1.25 -3.15 16.23
N LYS A 273 1.36 -4.47 16.34
CA LYS A 273 2.53 -5.27 15.94
C LYS A 273 2.14 -6.44 15.03
N PRO A 274 1.34 -6.20 13.97
CA PRO A 274 0.79 -7.23 13.11
C PRO A 274 1.85 -8.16 12.54
N ILE A 275 3.01 -7.66 12.08
CA ILE A 275 4.02 -8.50 11.43
C ILE A 275 4.54 -9.58 12.38
N ASN A 276 4.69 -9.25 13.67
CA ASN A 276 5.12 -10.19 14.70
C ASN A 276 4.03 -11.22 14.99
N GLN A 277 2.78 -10.79 15.09
CA GLN A 277 1.66 -11.69 15.36
C GLN A 277 1.41 -12.65 14.20
N ILE A 278 1.51 -12.16 12.96
CA ILE A 278 1.36 -12.96 11.75
C ILE A 278 2.50 -13.98 11.65
N ALA A 279 3.75 -13.56 11.85
CA ALA A 279 4.90 -14.46 11.80
C ALA A 279 4.86 -15.56 12.88
N ASN A 280 4.36 -15.24 14.08
CA ASN A 280 4.19 -16.24 15.14
C ASN A 280 3.04 -17.21 14.89
N GLY A 281 2.07 -16.83 14.05
CA GLY A 281 0.91 -17.65 13.72
C GLY A 281 1.06 -18.50 12.45
N ALA A 282 2.15 -18.30 11.69
CA ALA A 282 2.48 -19.04 10.47
C ALA A 282 3.29 -20.32 10.78
#